data_AF-A0A5E3WH86-F1
#
_entry.id   AF-A0A5E3WH86-F1
#
_cell.length_a   1.000
_cell.length_b   1.000
_cell.length_c   1.000
_cell.angle_alpha   90.00
_cell.angle_beta   90.00
_cell.angle_gamma   90.00
#
_symmetry.space_group_name_H-M   'P 1'
#
loop_
_entity.id
_entity.type
_entity.pdbx_description
1 polymer ?
#
loop_
_entity_poly.entity_id
_entity_poly.type
_entity_poly.pdbx_seq_one_letter_code
_entity_poly.pdbx_strand_id
1 'polypeptide(L)'
;MLANLKTNVFLTGATGYLGGATLQLLLKDTSLSISALVRDKDKASKLARLGVNAIVGSLEDTALLKAEAAKAEAVVQIASFGDIDAARALLRGAKNRFERTGERPVFIHTSGAGAFVKLDVMGEYSSDRVVSDADADLFDLKNTMPHNTVNDIVLAADKEGYVRTYILYPGNIYGLLKGPLVDAGIAHSYSLLSVITRAIDFCIQRRQGGMVGRGLNKWPAAHIDDAAELYKLLLERALADKAPHGDEGTFVIENGEYTYVDAANQYTKVLHAHGMSVTPEPQAFSATELETISYLFFLGTDVRLRGARARRLGWVPVHNIEEFHEGVQKDAEAVLADKP
;
A
#
# COMPACT_ATOMS: atom_id res chain seq x y z
N MET A 1 7.15 11.78 39.29
CA MET A 1 7.60 11.89 37.88
C MET A 1 7.19 10.61 37.18
N LEU A 2 6.01 10.57 36.57
CA LEU A 2 5.70 9.52 35.61
C LEU A 2 6.55 9.85 34.38
N ALA A 3 7.51 9.00 34.04
CA ALA A 3 8.14 9.09 32.73
C ALA A 3 7.01 9.08 31.69
N ASN A 4 6.97 10.06 30.77
CA ASN A 4 6.10 9.99 29.61
C ASN A 4 6.53 8.74 28.83
N LEU A 5 5.89 7.60 29.11
CA LEU A 5 6.14 6.35 28.42
C LEU A 5 5.62 6.53 27.00
N LYS A 6 6.53 6.53 26.04
CA LYS A 6 6.19 6.56 24.62
C LYS A 6 5.56 5.23 24.22
N THR A 7 4.57 5.27 23.34
CA THR A 7 3.98 4.07 22.75
C THR A 7 4.94 3.46 21.74
N ASN A 8 5.31 2.20 21.93
CA ASN A 8 6.22 1.50 21.04
C ASN A 8 5.49 0.99 19.80
N VAL A 9 5.91 1.44 18.62
CA VAL A 9 5.37 1.02 17.33
C VAL A 9 6.46 0.30 16.55
N PHE A 10 6.16 -0.90 16.07
CA PHE A 10 7.04 -1.63 15.15
C PHE A 10 6.52 -1.54 13.72
N LEU A 11 7.29 -0.90 12.85
CA LEU A 11 6.94 -0.63 11.45
C LEU A 11 7.79 -1.51 10.52
N THR A 12 7.14 -2.19 9.58
CA THR A 12 7.84 -2.77 8.42
C THR A 12 7.53 -1.96 7.16
N GLY A 13 8.46 -1.94 6.22
CA GLY A 13 8.27 -1.21 4.95
C GLY A 13 8.56 0.29 5.06
N ALA A 14 9.22 0.73 6.14
CA ALA A 14 9.56 2.13 6.42
C ALA A 14 10.40 2.81 5.32
N THR A 15 11.13 2.03 4.52
CA THR A 15 11.95 2.52 3.40
C THR A 15 11.23 2.44 2.04
N GLY A 16 9.98 1.97 2.03
CA GLY A 16 9.15 1.92 0.83
C GLY A 16 8.44 3.25 0.55
N TYR A 17 7.70 3.30 -0.55
CA TYR A 17 6.95 4.47 -0.98
C TYR A 17 5.84 4.85 0.03
N LEU A 18 4.80 4.03 0.17
CA LEU A 18 3.71 4.28 1.12
C LEU A 18 4.19 4.24 2.59
N GLY A 19 5.06 3.28 2.93
CA GLY A 19 5.58 3.17 4.29
C GLY A 19 6.50 4.33 4.70
N GLY A 20 7.20 4.93 3.74
CA GLY A 20 7.99 6.15 3.95
C GLY A 20 7.10 7.37 4.23
N ALA A 21 6.03 7.56 3.45
CA ALA A 21 5.04 8.61 3.74
C ALA A 21 4.42 8.45 5.14
N THR A 22 3.99 7.23 5.47
CA THR A 22 3.44 6.92 6.79
C THR A 22 4.47 7.21 7.90
N LEU A 23 5.73 6.76 7.75
CA LEU A 23 6.77 7.03 8.74
C LEU A 23 6.99 8.53 8.96
N GLN A 24 7.03 9.34 7.89
CA GLN A 24 7.21 10.80 8.00
C GLN A 24 6.10 11.46 8.82
N LEU A 25 4.86 10.98 8.71
CA LEU A 25 3.74 11.47 9.52
C LEU A 25 3.83 10.99 10.97
N LEU A 26 4.13 9.71 11.18
CA LEU A 26 4.23 9.13 12.53
C LEU A 26 5.36 9.77 13.35
N LEU A 27 6.48 10.15 12.71
CA LEU A 27 7.59 10.83 13.39
C LEU A 27 7.25 12.23 13.92
N LYS A 28 6.14 12.83 13.48
CA LYS A 28 5.66 14.11 14.02
C LYS A 28 5.00 13.93 15.40
N ASP A 29 4.54 12.72 15.73
CA ASP A 29 3.96 12.42 17.02
C ASP A 29 5.03 12.02 18.04
N THR A 30 5.37 12.98 18.91
CA THR A 30 6.38 12.78 19.95
C THR A 30 6.01 11.76 21.03
N SER A 31 4.74 11.34 21.10
CA SER A 31 4.26 10.27 21.99
C SER A 31 4.64 8.88 21.48
N LEU A 32 5.06 8.75 20.22
CA LEU A 32 5.46 7.48 19.62
C LEU A 32 6.97 7.23 19.71
N SER A 33 7.32 5.95 19.86
CA SER A 33 8.68 5.42 19.71
C SER A 33 8.67 4.41 18.57
N ILE A 34 9.23 4.79 17.42
CA ILE A 34 9.17 3.99 16.20
C ILE A 34 10.42 3.11 16.06
N SER A 35 10.23 1.80 16.03
CA SER A 35 11.21 0.84 15.56
C SER A 35 10.88 0.42 14.13
N ALA A 36 11.86 0.42 13.23
CA ALA A 36 11.62 0.10 11.82
C ALA A 36 12.53 -1.03 11.34
N LEU A 37 11.95 -2.03 10.67
CA LEU A 37 12.72 -3.08 10.01
C LEU A 37 13.35 -2.55 8.71
N VAL A 38 14.66 -2.74 8.55
CA VAL A 38 15.42 -2.25 7.40
C VAL A 38 16.42 -3.31 6.94
N ARG A 39 16.37 -3.70 5.66
CA ARG A 39 17.32 -4.67 5.08
C ARG A 39 18.73 -4.09 4.89
N ASP A 40 18.80 -2.80 4.58
CA ASP A 40 20.02 -2.11 4.19
C ASP A 40 20.64 -1.33 5.36
N LYS A 41 21.91 -1.59 5.66
CA LYS A 41 22.63 -0.97 6.81
C LYS A 41 22.86 0.52 6.65
N ASP A 42 23.03 1.01 5.43
CA ASP A 42 23.25 2.43 5.16
C ASP A 42 21.95 3.21 5.36
N LYS A 43 20.83 2.69 4.84
CA LYS A 43 19.49 3.22 5.11
C LYS A 43 19.13 3.16 6.59
N ALA A 44 19.51 2.10 7.31
CA ALA A 44 19.32 2.01 8.75
C ALA A 44 20.04 3.13 9.50
N SER A 45 21.30 3.41 9.14
CA SER A 45 22.08 4.51 9.72
C SER A 45 21.48 5.88 9.43
N LYS A 46 20.93 6.08 8.22
CA LYS A 46 20.23 7.32 7.85
C LYS A 46 18.91 7.48 8.61
N LEU A 47 18.13 6.41 8.77
CA LEU A 47 16.89 6.42 9.56
C LEU A 47 17.14 6.69 11.05
N ALA A 48 18.23 6.16 11.62
CA ALA A 48 18.61 6.43 12.99
C ALA A 48 18.83 7.93 13.26
N ARG A 49 19.39 8.66 12.29
CA ARG A 49 19.57 10.12 12.37
C ARG A 49 18.25 10.90 12.34
N LEU A 50 17.17 10.26 11.88
CA LEU A 50 15.81 10.81 11.88
C LEU A 50 15.01 10.41 13.13
N GLY A 51 15.66 9.82 14.15
CA GLY A 51 15.02 9.44 15.41
C GLY A 51 14.29 8.10 15.39
N VAL A 52 14.51 7.28 14.36
CA VAL A 52 13.95 5.92 14.24
C VAL A 52 14.89 4.90 14.86
N ASN A 53 14.38 3.97 15.67
CA ASN A 53 15.14 2.80 16.09
C ASN A 53 15.22 1.79 14.92
N ALA A 54 16.25 1.90 14.09
CA ALA A 54 16.40 1.05 12.92
C ALA A 54 16.89 -0.36 13.29
N ILE A 55 16.10 -1.37 12.98
CA ILE A 55 16.39 -2.78 13.19
C ILE A 55 16.85 -3.40 11.87
N VAL A 56 18.12 -3.79 11.79
CA VAL A 56 18.66 -4.42 10.58
C VAL A 56 18.21 -5.87 10.50
N GLY A 57 17.48 -6.22 9.45
CA GLY A 57 16.96 -7.55 9.18
C GLY A 57 15.98 -7.57 8.02
N SER A 58 15.39 -8.71 7.74
CA SER A 58 14.46 -8.90 6.63
C SER A 58 13.16 -9.60 7.05
N LEU A 59 12.22 -9.76 6.11
CA LEU A 59 10.94 -10.42 6.41
C LEU A 59 11.12 -11.94 6.63
N GLU A 60 12.21 -12.49 6.10
CA GLU A 60 12.61 -13.88 6.26
C GLU A 60 13.13 -14.17 7.69
N ASP A 61 13.55 -13.15 8.44
CA ASP A 61 14.03 -13.25 9.82
C ASP A 61 12.87 -13.41 10.83
N THR A 62 12.09 -14.48 10.71
CA THR A 62 10.88 -14.70 11.51
C THR A 62 11.12 -14.65 13.03
N ALA A 63 12.30 -15.06 13.51
CA ALA A 63 12.67 -14.96 14.92
C ALA A 63 12.81 -13.50 15.37
N LEU A 64 13.41 -12.65 14.53
CA LEU A 64 13.55 -11.20 14.77
C LEU A 64 12.19 -10.53 14.74
N LEU A 65 11.37 -10.81 13.73
CA LEU A 65 10.01 -10.26 13.61
C LEU A 65 9.16 -10.57 14.86
N LYS A 66 9.20 -11.83 15.32
CA LYS A 66 8.49 -12.25 16.53
C LYS A 66 9.00 -11.48 17.76
N ALA A 67 10.31 -11.32 17.90
CA ALA A 67 10.92 -10.64 19.02
C ALA A 67 10.58 -9.15 19.07
N GLU A 68 10.61 -8.45 17.94
CA GLU A 68 10.27 -7.03 17.87
C GLU A 68 8.77 -6.78 18.04
N ALA A 69 7.91 -7.59 17.41
CA ALA A 69 6.47 -7.48 17.61
C ALA A 69 6.05 -7.74 19.07
N ALA A 70 6.76 -8.60 19.81
CA ALA A 70 6.48 -8.85 21.23
C ALA A 70 6.80 -7.66 22.16
N LYS A 71 7.56 -6.67 21.67
CA LYS A 71 7.89 -5.43 22.40
C LYS A 71 6.90 -4.31 22.10
N ALA A 72 6.27 -4.33 20.92
CA ALA A 72 5.46 -3.23 20.41
C ALA A 72 4.02 -3.24 20.94
N GLU A 73 3.47 -2.05 21.22
CA GLU A 73 2.04 -1.83 21.48
C GLU A 73 1.22 -1.81 20.18
N ALA A 74 1.87 -1.42 19.08
CA ALA A 74 1.31 -1.49 17.74
C ALA A 74 2.31 -2.05 16.74
N VAL A 75 1.86 -2.96 15.88
CA VAL A 75 2.60 -3.40 14.69
C VAL A 75 1.93 -2.79 13.46
N VAL A 76 2.71 -2.12 12.61
CA VAL A 76 2.25 -1.57 11.33
C VAL A 76 3.02 -2.28 10.22
N GLN A 77 2.35 -3.22 9.56
CA GLN A 77 2.91 -4.06 8.50
C GLN A 77 2.58 -3.47 7.13
N ILE A 78 3.56 -2.83 6.48
CA ILE A 78 3.42 -2.25 5.12
C ILE A 78 4.32 -2.95 4.11
N ALA A 79 5.34 -3.71 4.56
CA ALA A 79 6.37 -4.26 3.68
C ALA A 79 5.88 -5.28 2.63
N SER A 80 4.85 -6.05 2.93
CA SER A 80 4.32 -7.08 2.02
C SER A 80 2.89 -7.43 2.38
N PHE A 81 2.04 -7.59 1.35
CA PHE A 81 0.66 -8.07 1.45
C PHE A 81 0.55 -9.60 1.39
N GLY A 82 1.61 -10.31 0.98
CA GLY A 82 1.55 -11.74 0.65
C GLY A 82 2.55 -12.62 1.41
N ASP A 83 3.38 -12.04 2.28
CA ASP A 83 4.36 -12.80 3.07
C ASP A 83 3.70 -13.44 4.29
N ILE A 84 3.34 -14.71 4.13
CA ILE A 84 2.62 -15.51 5.12
C ILE A 84 3.47 -15.74 6.38
N ASP A 85 4.76 -16.06 6.22
CA ASP A 85 5.63 -16.42 7.34
C ASP A 85 5.98 -15.19 8.17
N ALA A 86 6.22 -14.04 7.52
CA ALA A 86 6.38 -12.78 8.22
C ALA A 86 5.11 -12.38 8.99
N ALA A 87 3.93 -12.47 8.37
CA ALA A 87 2.67 -12.15 9.03
C ALA A 87 2.44 -13.02 10.27
N ARG A 88 2.65 -14.34 10.16
CA ARG A 88 2.57 -15.27 11.31
C ARG A 88 3.59 -14.96 12.39
N ALA A 89 4.82 -14.62 12.03
CA ALA A 89 5.86 -14.28 12.99
C ALA A 89 5.50 -13.05 13.81
N LEU A 90 5.00 -11.99 13.14
CA LEU A 90 4.56 -10.77 13.79
C LEU A 90 3.34 -11.02 14.72
N LEU A 91 2.34 -11.78 14.26
CA LEU A 91 1.18 -12.14 15.07
C LEU A 91 1.55 -13.00 16.28
N ARG A 92 2.50 -13.94 16.14
CA ARG A 92 3.06 -14.68 17.29
C ARG A 92 3.75 -13.75 18.29
N GLY A 93 4.45 -12.72 17.81
CA GLY A 93 5.02 -11.69 18.68
C GLY A 93 3.94 -10.91 19.42
N ALA A 94 2.90 -10.47 18.71
CA ALA A 94 1.73 -9.81 19.30
C ALA A 94 1.06 -10.69 20.37
N LYS A 95 0.90 -12.00 20.11
CA LYS A 95 0.38 -12.97 21.08
C LYS A 95 1.28 -13.08 22.33
N ASN A 96 2.59 -13.18 22.15
CA ASN A 96 3.54 -13.20 23.27
C ASN A 96 3.44 -11.93 24.14
N ARG A 97 3.20 -10.76 23.54
CA ARG A 97 2.94 -9.54 24.30
C ARG A 97 1.67 -9.66 25.10
N PHE A 98 0.56 -10.06 24.47
CA PHE A 98 -0.72 -10.20 25.13
C PHE A 98 -0.64 -11.16 26.32
N GLU A 99 -0.04 -12.33 26.14
CA GLU A 99 0.15 -13.32 27.22
C GLU A 99 0.98 -12.77 28.40
N ARG A 100 1.95 -11.89 28.12
CA ARG A 100 2.81 -11.29 29.15
C ARG A 100 2.17 -10.09 29.86
N THR A 101 1.31 -9.34 29.19
CA THR A 101 0.82 -8.03 29.66
C THR A 101 -0.67 -7.97 29.95
N GLY A 102 -1.46 -8.88 29.38
CA GLY A 102 -2.92 -8.82 29.34
C GLY A 102 -3.49 -7.78 28.37
N GLU A 103 -2.65 -6.96 27.74
CA GLU A 103 -3.07 -5.91 26.80
C GLU A 103 -3.07 -6.41 25.36
N ARG A 104 -4.18 -6.19 24.64
CA ARG A 104 -4.28 -6.53 23.22
C ARG A 104 -3.54 -5.48 22.37
N PRO A 105 -2.40 -5.80 21.72
CA PRO A 105 -1.76 -4.88 20.82
C PRO A 105 -2.63 -4.57 19.60
N VAL A 106 -2.29 -3.46 18.93
CA VAL A 106 -2.83 -3.08 17.63
C VAL A 106 -2.01 -3.76 16.53
N PHE A 107 -2.68 -4.29 15.50
CA PHE A 107 -2.01 -4.84 14.33
C PHE A 107 -2.63 -4.28 13.05
N ILE A 108 -1.90 -3.42 12.36
CA ILE A 108 -2.33 -2.80 11.10
C ILE A 108 -1.63 -3.51 9.95
N HIS A 109 -2.39 -4.11 9.04
CA HIS A 109 -1.91 -4.81 7.86
C HIS A 109 -2.25 -4.06 6.58
N THR A 110 -1.26 -3.90 5.70
CA THR A 110 -1.47 -3.39 4.34
C THR A 110 -1.67 -4.55 3.38
N SER A 111 -2.89 -4.69 2.89
CA SER A 111 -3.24 -5.59 1.80
C SER A 111 -3.23 -4.82 0.48
N GLY A 112 -4.30 -4.90 -0.32
CA GLY A 112 -4.49 -4.07 -1.51
C GLY A 112 -5.84 -4.33 -2.14
N ALA A 113 -6.41 -3.35 -2.86
CA ALA A 113 -7.63 -3.53 -3.65
C ALA A 113 -7.54 -4.74 -4.62
N GLY A 114 -6.31 -5.14 -4.98
CA GLY A 114 -5.97 -6.40 -5.64
C GLY A 114 -6.57 -7.66 -5.00
N ALA A 115 -7.00 -7.64 -3.74
CA ALA A 115 -7.71 -8.73 -3.08
C ALA A 115 -9.14 -8.97 -3.63
N PHE A 116 -9.69 -8.01 -4.38
CA PHE A 116 -11.07 -8.00 -4.89
C PHE A 116 -11.14 -7.79 -6.41
N VAL A 117 -10.02 -7.86 -7.12
CA VAL A 117 -10.02 -7.64 -8.58
C VAL A 117 -10.73 -8.76 -9.32
N LYS A 118 -11.44 -8.38 -10.38
CA LYS A 118 -11.88 -9.28 -11.44
C LYS A 118 -10.76 -9.45 -12.44
N LEU A 119 -10.44 -10.71 -12.69
CA LEU A 119 -9.27 -11.13 -13.45
C LEU A 119 -9.58 -11.32 -14.94
N ASP A 120 -10.84 -11.57 -15.27
CA ASP A 120 -11.32 -11.89 -16.63
C ASP A 120 -11.63 -10.64 -17.48
N VAL A 121 -11.51 -9.44 -16.91
CA VAL A 121 -11.92 -8.20 -17.59
C VAL A 121 -11.03 -7.85 -18.78
N MET A 122 -9.72 -8.12 -18.68
CA MET A 122 -8.74 -7.90 -19.75
C MET A 122 -8.83 -6.52 -20.42
N GLY A 123 -9.19 -5.48 -19.66
CA GLY A 123 -9.37 -4.11 -20.15
C GLY A 123 -10.52 -3.89 -21.14
N GLU A 124 -11.40 -4.87 -21.34
CA GLU A 124 -12.48 -4.81 -22.34
C GLU A 124 -13.78 -4.19 -21.80
N TYR A 125 -13.97 -4.20 -20.49
CA TYR A 125 -15.14 -3.62 -19.83
C TYR A 125 -14.79 -3.14 -18.41
N SER A 126 -15.78 -2.66 -17.65
CA SER A 126 -15.66 -2.41 -16.22
C SER A 126 -16.91 -2.90 -15.51
N SER A 127 -16.79 -3.31 -14.24
CA SER A 127 -17.94 -3.76 -13.46
C SER A 127 -18.95 -2.64 -13.23
N ASP A 128 -20.26 -2.94 -13.33
CA ASP A 128 -21.30 -1.95 -13.01
C ASP A 128 -21.34 -1.62 -11.51
N ARG A 129 -21.15 -2.64 -10.65
CA ARG A 129 -21.24 -2.50 -9.20
C ARG A 129 -19.96 -1.91 -8.62
N VAL A 130 -20.12 -0.85 -7.84
CA VAL A 130 -19.14 -0.38 -6.86
C VAL A 130 -19.47 -1.04 -5.52
N VAL A 131 -18.47 -1.67 -4.89
CA VAL A 131 -18.62 -2.38 -3.62
C VAL A 131 -18.08 -1.50 -2.50
N SER A 132 -18.83 -1.30 -1.43
CA SER A 132 -18.32 -0.58 -0.26
C SER A 132 -17.60 -1.51 0.69
N ASP A 133 -16.57 -1.01 1.37
CA ASP A 133 -15.99 -1.68 2.55
C ASP A 133 -16.98 -1.84 3.73
N ALA A 134 -18.18 -1.26 3.63
CA ALA A 134 -19.28 -1.38 4.58
C ALA A 134 -20.37 -2.37 4.14
N ASP A 135 -20.27 -2.93 2.92
CA ASP A 135 -21.23 -3.90 2.42
C ASP A 135 -21.04 -5.24 3.14
N ALA A 136 -22.14 -5.90 3.51
CA ALA A 136 -22.11 -7.16 4.23
C ALA A 136 -21.47 -8.31 3.42
N ASP A 137 -21.54 -8.23 2.09
CA ASP A 137 -21.03 -9.24 1.15
C ASP A 137 -19.63 -8.89 0.62
N LEU A 138 -18.93 -7.88 1.16
CA LEU A 138 -17.57 -7.51 0.73
C LEU A 138 -16.64 -8.73 0.63
N PHE A 139 -16.65 -9.59 1.66
CA PHE A 139 -15.73 -10.71 1.74
C PHE A 139 -16.13 -11.90 0.85
N ASP A 140 -17.38 -11.96 0.38
CA ASP A 140 -17.83 -12.95 -0.60
C ASP A 140 -17.22 -12.68 -1.99
N LEU A 141 -16.70 -11.47 -2.19
CA LEU A 141 -16.10 -11.00 -3.43
C LEU A 141 -14.55 -11.12 -3.45
N LYS A 142 -13.97 -11.74 -2.41
CA LYS A 142 -12.52 -12.01 -2.37
C LYS A 142 -12.12 -12.92 -3.53
N ASN A 143 -11.02 -12.60 -4.20
CA ASN A 143 -10.42 -13.46 -5.22
C ASN A 143 -9.39 -14.44 -4.62
N THR A 144 -8.75 -15.23 -5.47
CA THR A 144 -7.74 -16.24 -5.08
C THR A 144 -6.30 -15.69 -5.00
N MET A 145 -6.11 -14.37 -5.10
CA MET A 145 -4.77 -13.78 -5.05
C MET A 145 -4.14 -13.89 -3.66
N PRO A 146 -2.80 -13.90 -3.56
CA PRO A 146 -2.07 -14.12 -2.29
C PRO A 146 -2.44 -13.19 -1.14
N HIS A 147 -2.98 -12.00 -1.44
CA HIS A 147 -3.53 -11.07 -0.45
C HIS A 147 -4.45 -11.76 0.57
N ASN A 148 -5.39 -12.58 0.08
CA ASN A 148 -6.47 -13.09 0.92
C ASN A 148 -6.00 -14.13 1.93
N THR A 149 -4.96 -14.90 1.61
CA THR A 149 -4.37 -15.84 2.57
C THR A 149 -3.82 -15.14 3.81
N VAL A 150 -3.14 -13.99 3.63
CA VAL A 150 -2.64 -13.20 4.77
C VAL A 150 -3.78 -12.50 5.50
N ASN A 151 -4.73 -11.93 4.76
CA ASN A 151 -5.92 -11.28 5.34
C ASN A 151 -6.67 -12.24 6.27
N ASP A 152 -6.91 -13.48 5.84
CA ASP A 152 -7.64 -14.48 6.63
C ASP A 152 -6.87 -14.87 7.91
N ILE A 153 -5.54 -14.95 7.85
CA ILE A 153 -4.68 -15.17 9.03
C ILE A 153 -4.81 -14.00 10.03
N VAL A 154 -4.83 -12.76 9.52
CA VAL A 154 -4.97 -11.55 10.36
C VAL A 154 -6.36 -11.47 11.00
N LEU A 155 -7.43 -11.79 10.26
CA LEU A 155 -8.79 -11.82 10.80
C LEU A 155 -8.98 -12.97 11.82
N ALA A 156 -8.37 -14.13 11.58
CA ALA A 156 -8.42 -15.25 12.53
C ALA A 156 -7.73 -14.90 13.86
N ALA A 157 -6.60 -14.19 13.82
CA ALA A 157 -5.89 -13.73 15.01
C ALA A 157 -6.74 -12.79 15.89
N ASP A 158 -7.53 -11.91 15.27
CA ASP A 158 -8.48 -11.06 15.97
C ASP A 158 -9.56 -11.89 16.69
N LYS A 159 -10.10 -12.89 16.01
CA LYS A 159 -11.12 -13.81 16.53
C LYS A 159 -10.62 -14.68 17.70
N GLU A 160 -9.31 -14.97 17.76
CA GLU A 160 -8.69 -15.58 18.93
C GLU A 160 -8.63 -14.64 20.16
N GLY A 161 -8.83 -13.33 19.98
CA GLY A 161 -9.00 -12.36 21.06
C GLY A 161 -7.72 -11.81 21.69
N TYR A 162 -6.54 -12.13 21.16
CA TYR A 162 -5.25 -11.65 21.71
C TYR A 162 -4.74 -10.35 21.07
N VAL A 163 -5.31 -9.92 19.94
CA VAL A 163 -4.87 -8.76 19.16
C VAL A 163 -6.08 -8.05 18.56
N ARG A 164 -6.01 -6.74 18.36
CA ARG A 164 -7.00 -5.97 17.58
C ARG A 164 -6.42 -5.70 16.21
N THR A 165 -7.02 -6.28 15.17
CA THR A 165 -6.48 -6.20 13.81
C THR A 165 -7.24 -5.23 12.91
N TYR A 166 -6.50 -4.64 11.98
CA TYR A 166 -7.02 -3.71 11.00
C TYR A 166 -6.37 -3.99 9.65
N ILE A 167 -7.15 -4.04 8.58
CA ILE A 167 -6.66 -4.32 7.22
C ILE A 167 -6.98 -3.14 6.32
N LEU A 168 -5.95 -2.54 5.72
CA LEU A 168 -6.13 -1.51 4.71
C LEU A 168 -6.00 -2.14 3.32
N TYR A 169 -6.89 -1.72 2.44
CA TYR A 169 -6.93 -2.09 1.04
C TYR A 169 -6.69 -0.84 0.18
N PRO A 170 -5.41 -0.43 0.01
CA PRO A 170 -5.09 0.64 -0.91
C PRO A 170 -5.57 0.35 -2.33
N GLY A 171 -6.21 1.33 -2.97
CA GLY A 171 -6.30 1.39 -4.42
C GLY A 171 -4.93 1.67 -5.06
N ASN A 172 -4.93 2.22 -6.28
CA ASN A 172 -3.69 2.73 -6.86
C ASN A 172 -3.28 4.01 -6.13
N ILE A 173 -2.15 3.96 -5.42
CA ILE A 173 -1.61 5.13 -4.72
C ILE A 173 -0.76 5.94 -5.69
N TYR A 174 -1.15 7.20 -5.90
CA TYR A 174 -0.47 8.12 -6.82
C TYR A 174 0.14 9.31 -6.07
N GLY A 175 0.93 10.11 -6.80
CA GLY A 175 1.65 11.27 -6.26
C GLY A 175 3.15 11.00 -6.17
N LEU A 176 3.93 12.04 -5.84
CA LEU A 176 5.34 11.87 -5.54
C LEU A 176 5.56 12.01 -4.04
N LEU A 177 6.19 11.01 -3.43
CA LEU A 177 6.74 11.11 -2.09
C LEU A 177 7.82 12.19 -2.10
N LYS A 178 7.73 13.10 -1.14
CA LYS A 178 8.69 14.17 -0.90
C LYS A 178 9.13 14.16 0.55
N GLY A 179 10.26 14.81 0.82
CA GLY A 179 10.75 15.06 2.16
C GLY A 179 11.94 14.19 2.56
N PRO A 180 12.27 14.16 3.86
CA PRO A 180 13.58 13.77 4.34
C PRO A 180 13.98 12.34 3.98
N LEU A 181 13.03 11.42 3.81
CA LEU A 181 13.34 10.05 3.41
C LEU A 181 13.78 9.97 1.94
N VAL A 182 13.20 10.78 1.06
CA VAL A 182 13.60 10.85 -0.35
C VAL A 182 14.90 11.63 -0.50
N ASP A 183 15.01 12.78 0.17
CA ASP A 183 16.21 13.62 0.14
C ASP A 183 17.46 12.86 0.63
N ALA A 184 17.29 11.97 1.60
CA ALA A 184 18.38 11.12 2.11
C ALA A 184 18.61 9.85 1.28
N GLY A 185 17.84 9.59 0.22
CA GLY A 185 17.91 8.37 -0.59
C GLY A 185 17.50 7.10 0.17
N ILE A 186 16.60 7.22 1.15
CA ILE A 186 16.06 6.11 1.94
C ILE A 186 14.87 5.48 1.19
N ALA A 187 13.93 6.30 0.73
CA ALA A 187 12.74 5.90 0.00
C ALA A 187 12.77 6.40 -1.45
N HIS A 188 12.08 5.68 -2.35
CA HIS A 188 11.84 6.15 -3.71
C HIS A 188 10.72 7.19 -3.74
N SER A 189 10.83 8.15 -4.65
CA SER A 189 9.85 9.24 -4.81
C SER A 189 8.53 8.77 -5.44
N TYR A 190 8.52 7.66 -6.17
CA TYR A 190 7.33 7.05 -6.75
C TYR A 190 7.25 5.57 -6.37
N SER A 191 6.09 4.96 -6.61
CA SER A 191 5.89 3.53 -6.36
C SER A 191 6.60 2.69 -7.41
N LEU A 192 7.52 1.81 -7.01
CA LEU A 192 8.17 0.86 -7.93
C LEU A 192 7.26 -0.33 -8.35
N LEU A 193 6.15 -0.52 -7.65
CA LEU A 193 5.29 -1.69 -7.78
C LEU A 193 3.84 -1.35 -8.15
N SER A 194 3.53 -0.08 -8.40
CA SER A 194 2.21 0.29 -8.89
C SER A 194 1.98 -0.25 -10.30
N VAL A 195 0.72 -0.56 -10.61
CA VAL A 195 0.31 -1.02 -11.94
C VAL A 195 0.71 0.01 -13.01
N ILE A 196 0.60 1.30 -12.70
CA ILE A 196 0.93 2.40 -13.62
C ILE A 196 2.43 2.50 -13.90
N THR A 197 3.27 2.56 -12.88
CA THR A 197 4.73 2.69 -13.05
C THR A 197 5.35 1.45 -13.69
N ARG A 198 4.80 0.26 -13.40
CA ARG A 198 5.17 -0.99 -14.09
C ARG A 198 4.75 -0.97 -15.56
N ALA A 199 3.58 -0.41 -15.89
CA ALA A 199 3.19 -0.23 -17.28
C ALA A 199 4.14 0.72 -18.02
N ILE A 200 4.51 1.84 -17.40
CA ILE A 200 5.48 2.81 -17.94
C ILE A 200 6.81 2.12 -18.27
N ASP A 201 7.34 1.32 -17.34
CA ASP A 201 8.56 0.52 -17.56
C ASP A 201 8.47 -0.38 -18.81
N PHE A 202 7.37 -1.13 -18.96
CA PHE A 202 7.18 -1.99 -20.13
C PHE A 202 7.03 -1.18 -21.41
N CYS A 203 6.35 -0.03 -21.35
CA CYS A 203 6.19 0.88 -22.49
C CYS A 203 7.53 1.43 -22.97
N ILE A 204 8.42 1.81 -22.04
CA ILE A 204 9.79 2.25 -22.36
C ILE A 204 10.56 1.13 -23.07
N GLN A 205 10.48 -0.11 -22.55
CA GLN A 205 11.18 -1.27 -23.13
C GLN A 205 10.70 -1.58 -24.55
N ARG A 206 9.38 -1.51 -24.82
CA ARG A 206 8.80 -1.76 -26.15
C ARG A 206 8.82 -0.54 -27.08
N ARG A 207 9.27 0.63 -26.60
CA ARG A 207 9.29 1.91 -27.33
C ARG A 207 7.92 2.38 -27.83
N GLN A 208 6.86 2.06 -27.10
CA GLN A 208 5.48 2.43 -27.42
C GLN A 208 4.61 2.38 -26.18
N GLY A 209 3.84 3.44 -25.94
CA GLY A 209 2.81 3.45 -24.91
C GLY A 209 1.79 2.34 -25.12
N GLY A 210 1.46 1.62 -24.05
CA GLY A 210 0.73 0.36 -24.11
C GLY A 210 -0.34 0.24 -23.03
N MET A 211 -1.45 -0.43 -23.33
CA MET A 211 -2.48 -0.84 -22.36
C MET A 211 -3.02 -2.23 -22.70
N VAL A 212 -3.73 -2.88 -21.78
CA VAL A 212 -4.38 -4.17 -22.08
C VAL A 212 -5.78 -3.94 -22.62
N GLY A 213 -6.11 -4.64 -23.71
CA GLY A 213 -7.37 -4.50 -24.40
C GLY A 213 -7.67 -3.06 -24.77
N ARG A 214 -8.90 -2.63 -24.51
CA ARG A 214 -9.35 -1.23 -24.70
C ARG A 214 -9.08 -0.30 -23.50
N GLY A 215 -8.54 -0.81 -22.40
CA GLY A 215 -8.30 -0.05 -21.17
C GLY A 215 -9.57 0.50 -20.48
N LEU A 216 -10.73 -0.14 -20.67
CA LEU A 216 -11.99 0.32 -20.06
C LEU A 216 -12.13 -0.01 -18.58
N ASN A 217 -11.27 -0.90 -18.07
CA ASN A 217 -11.24 -1.29 -16.67
C ASN A 217 -11.01 -0.08 -15.76
N LYS A 218 -11.61 -0.14 -14.57
CA LYS A 218 -11.50 0.92 -13.55
C LYS A 218 -10.81 0.42 -12.31
N TRP A 219 -10.15 1.35 -11.64
CA TRP A 219 -9.48 1.14 -10.36
C TRP A 219 -9.72 2.34 -9.43
N PRO A 220 -9.91 2.11 -8.12
CA PRO A 220 -9.89 3.19 -7.15
C PRO A 220 -8.46 3.74 -7.04
N ALA A 221 -8.34 5.02 -6.75
CA ALA A 221 -7.05 5.66 -6.50
C ALA A 221 -7.13 6.61 -5.30
N ALA A 222 -5.99 6.83 -4.65
CA ALA A 222 -5.83 7.83 -3.60
C ALA A 222 -4.44 8.45 -3.68
N HIS A 223 -4.32 9.73 -3.31
CA HIS A 223 -3.02 10.37 -3.21
C HIS A 223 -2.24 9.80 -2.02
N ILE A 224 -0.91 9.72 -2.15
CA ILE A 224 -0.04 9.17 -1.10
C ILE A 224 -0.17 9.89 0.24
N ASP A 225 -0.34 11.21 0.23
CA ASP A 225 -0.48 11.98 1.46
C ASP A 225 -1.79 11.64 2.19
N ASP A 226 -2.89 11.51 1.44
CA ASP A 226 -4.19 11.11 2.01
C ASP A 226 -4.14 9.68 2.55
N ALA A 227 -3.49 8.77 1.82
CA ALA A 227 -3.29 7.40 2.26
C ALA A 227 -2.49 7.36 3.56
N ALA A 228 -1.36 8.08 3.65
CA ALA A 228 -0.53 8.13 4.85
C ALA A 228 -1.29 8.75 6.04
N GLU A 229 -2.12 9.78 5.82
CA GLU A 229 -2.96 10.37 6.88
C GLU A 229 -3.97 9.35 7.43
N LEU A 230 -4.50 8.44 6.60
CA LEU A 230 -5.36 7.36 7.08
C LEU A 230 -4.59 6.38 7.99
N TYR A 231 -3.35 6.03 7.68
CA TYR A 231 -2.54 5.18 8.58
C TYR A 231 -2.33 5.85 9.94
N LYS A 232 -2.00 7.15 9.93
CA LYS A 232 -1.83 7.93 11.15
C LYS A 232 -3.13 7.98 11.96
N LEU A 233 -4.23 8.39 11.34
CA LEU A 233 -5.55 8.46 11.98
C LEU A 233 -5.97 7.09 12.54
N LEU A 234 -5.82 6.03 11.76
CA LEU A 234 -6.20 4.68 12.18
C LEU A 234 -5.38 4.24 13.38
N LEU A 235 -4.06 4.47 13.38
CA LEU A 235 -3.20 4.13 14.52
C LEU A 235 -3.64 4.90 15.78
N GLU A 236 -3.88 6.21 15.68
CA GLU A 236 -4.36 7.04 16.78
C GLU A 236 -5.69 6.51 17.35
N ARG A 237 -6.66 6.21 16.47
CA ARG A 237 -7.98 5.70 16.89
C ARG A 237 -7.91 4.28 17.45
N ALA A 238 -7.08 3.42 16.88
CA ALA A 238 -6.87 2.06 17.35
C ALA A 238 -6.22 2.04 18.74
N LEU A 239 -5.16 2.83 18.95
CA LEU A 239 -4.50 2.97 20.24
C LEU A 239 -5.46 3.51 21.31
N ALA A 240 -6.34 4.44 20.94
CA ALA A 240 -7.38 4.99 21.82
C ALA A 240 -8.61 4.09 22.02
N ASP A 241 -8.66 2.90 21.40
CA ASP A 241 -9.82 1.98 21.41
C ASP A 241 -11.10 2.62 20.85
N LYS A 242 -10.94 3.46 19.81
CA LYS A 242 -12.01 4.20 19.12
C LYS A 242 -12.17 3.80 17.66
N ALA A 243 -11.51 2.72 17.22
CA ALA A 243 -11.65 2.15 15.90
C ALA A 243 -12.22 0.73 16.00
N PRO A 244 -13.21 0.36 15.18
CA PRO A 244 -13.65 -1.04 15.09
C PRO A 244 -12.53 -1.90 14.49
N HIS A 245 -12.36 -3.12 14.99
CA HIS A 245 -11.30 -4.06 14.59
C HIS A 245 -11.88 -5.35 13.98
N GLY A 246 -11.02 -6.25 13.52
CA GLY A 246 -11.41 -7.51 12.89
C GLY A 246 -12.12 -7.28 11.56
N ASP A 247 -13.25 -7.96 11.35
CA ASP A 247 -14.04 -7.86 10.11
C ASP A 247 -14.53 -6.41 9.86
N GLU A 248 -14.85 -5.66 10.92
CA GLU A 248 -15.23 -4.23 10.86
C GLU A 248 -14.02 -3.27 10.78
N GLY A 249 -12.81 -3.77 11.07
CA GLY A 249 -11.54 -3.05 10.97
C GLY A 249 -10.91 -3.07 9.58
N THR A 250 -11.71 -3.27 8.55
CA THR A 250 -11.28 -3.26 7.15
C THR A 250 -11.58 -1.92 6.49
N PHE A 251 -10.58 -1.30 5.86
CA PHE A 251 -10.67 0.04 5.27
C PHE A 251 -10.17 0.07 3.83
N VAL A 252 -11.00 0.50 2.89
CA VAL A 252 -10.54 0.79 1.52
C VAL A 252 -9.96 2.21 1.47
N ILE A 253 -8.77 2.36 0.87
CA ILE A 253 -8.15 3.68 0.66
C ILE A 253 -8.39 4.12 -0.79
N GLU A 254 -9.33 5.06 -0.96
CA GLU A 254 -9.70 5.63 -2.25
C GLU A 254 -10.30 7.03 -2.08
N ASN A 255 -10.11 7.86 -3.10
CA ASN A 255 -10.85 9.09 -3.29
C ASN A 255 -11.24 9.30 -4.76
N GLY A 256 -11.93 8.31 -5.33
CA GLY A 256 -12.35 8.28 -6.72
C GLY A 256 -11.77 7.11 -7.52
N GLU A 257 -12.16 7.02 -8.78
CA GLU A 257 -11.79 5.94 -9.70
C GLU A 257 -11.27 6.52 -11.02
N TYR A 258 -10.25 5.90 -11.61
CA TYR A 258 -9.77 6.21 -12.95
C TYR A 258 -10.10 5.09 -13.93
N THR A 259 -10.19 5.40 -15.23
CA THR A 259 -10.16 4.38 -16.28
C THR A 259 -8.73 4.13 -16.72
N TYR A 260 -8.37 2.89 -17.01
CA TYR A 260 -7.01 2.56 -17.39
C TYR A 260 -6.56 3.28 -18.66
N VAL A 261 -7.46 3.44 -19.64
CA VAL A 261 -7.20 4.19 -20.88
C VAL A 261 -6.86 5.66 -20.61
N ASP A 262 -7.49 6.30 -19.61
CA ASP A 262 -7.13 7.67 -19.23
C ASP A 262 -5.70 7.73 -18.69
N ALA A 263 -5.32 6.80 -17.80
CA ALA A 263 -3.95 6.70 -17.31
C ALA A 263 -2.95 6.44 -18.46
N ALA A 264 -3.30 5.53 -19.37
CA ALA A 264 -2.48 5.18 -20.53
C ALA A 264 -2.25 6.35 -21.47
N ASN A 265 -3.28 7.15 -21.70
CA ASN A 265 -3.16 8.40 -22.44
C ASN A 265 -2.20 9.39 -21.74
N GLN A 266 -2.24 9.49 -20.40
CA GLN A 266 -1.36 10.41 -19.68
C GLN A 266 0.12 10.02 -19.78
N TYR A 267 0.48 8.77 -19.45
CA TYR A 267 1.89 8.38 -19.52
C TYR A 267 2.40 8.27 -20.96
N THR A 268 1.56 7.90 -21.93
CA THR A 268 2.01 7.77 -23.32
C THR A 268 2.37 9.12 -23.93
N LYS A 269 1.63 10.19 -23.59
CA LYS A 269 1.97 11.56 -24.00
C LYS A 269 3.36 11.96 -23.50
N VAL A 270 3.68 11.68 -22.23
CA VAL A 270 5.00 11.95 -21.66
C VAL A 270 6.06 11.12 -22.37
N LEU A 271 5.85 9.81 -22.50
CA LEU A 271 6.80 8.92 -23.19
C LEU A 271 7.07 9.38 -24.63
N HIS A 272 6.04 9.78 -25.39
CA HIS A 272 6.19 10.30 -26.74
C HIS A 272 7.01 11.60 -26.77
N ALA A 273 6.74 12.54 -25.86
CA ALA A 273 7.51 13.78 -25.75
C ALA A 273 9.02 13.54 -25.50
N HIS A 274 9.37 12.43 -24.86
CA HIS A 274 10.74 11.99 -24.62
C HIS A 274 11.28 10.98 -25.66
N GLY A 275 10.57 10.75 -26.77
CA GLY A 275 11.00 9.81 -27.82
C GLY A 275 10.99 8.33 -27.39
N MET A 276 10.25 8.00 -26.33
CA MET A 276 10.07 6.65 -25.78
C MET A 276 8.76 5.99 -26.23
N SER A 277 7.97 6.68 -27.03
CA SER A 277 6.79 6.14 -27.73
C SER A 277 6.74 6.67 -29.16
N VAL A 278 6.39 5.81 -30.12
CA VAL A 278 6.28 6.20 -31.54
C VAL A 278 5.10 7.14 -31.77
N THR A 279 3.98 6.88 -31.09
CA THR A 279 2.77 7.72 -31.13
C THR A 279 2.45 8.30 -29.76
N PRO A 280 1.74 9.45 -29.68
CA PRO A 280 1.25 9.99 -28.41
C PRO A 280 0.04 9.25 -27.85
N GLU A 281 -0.59 8.37 -28.62
CA GLU A 281 -1.67 7.48 -28.18
C GLU A 281 -1.16 6.09 -27.78
N PRO A 282 -1.71 5.48 -26.70
CA PRO A 282 -1.38 4.12 -26.31
C PRO A 282 -1.94 3.11 -27.30
N GLN A 283 -1.28 1.96 -27.40
CA GLN A 283 -1.73 0.82 -28.20
C GLN A 283 -2.00 -0.39 -27.31
N ALA A 284 -2.83 -1.33 -27.76
CA ALA A 284 -2.97 -2.58 -27.03
C ALA A 284 -1.64 -3.34 -27.01
N PHE A 285 -1.30 -3.97 -25.88
CA PHE A 285 -0.31 -5.05 -25.87
C PHE A 285 -0.83 -6.21 -26.72
N SER A 286 0.06 -6.77 -27.54
CA SER A 286 -0.24 -7.94 -28.37
C SER A 286 -0.46 -9.20 -27.51
N ALA A 287 -1.10 -10.21 -28.10
CA ALA A 287 -1.26 -11.51 -27.43
C ALA A 287 0.10 -12.11 -27.02
N THR A 288 1.11 -12.02 -27.89
CA THR A 288 2.46 -12.51 -27.59
C THR A 288 3.11 -11.77 -26.42
N GLU A 289 2.92 -10.45 -26.30
CA GLU A 289 3.40 -9.69 -25.14
C GLU A 289 2.70 -10.14 -23.85
N LEU A 290 1.38 -10.36 -23.89
CA LEU A 290 0.62 -10.83 -22.73
C LEU A 290 1.03 -12.24 -22.27
N GLU A 291 1.33 -13.12 -23.22
CA GLU A 291 1.82 -14.49 -22.94
C GLU A 291 3.24 -14.48 -22.36
N THR A 292 4.12 -13.60 -22.84
CA THR A 292 5.53 -13.57 -22.44
C THR A 292 5.79 -12.75 -21.17
N ILE A 293 4.98 -11.71 -20.93
CA ILE A 293 5.10 -10.81 -19.79
C ILE A 293 3.86 -10.98 -18.92
N SER A 294 3.87 -12.02 -18.07
CA SER A 294 2.69 -12.38 -17.25
C SER A 294 2.18 -11.23 -16.37
N TYR A 295 3.03 -10.25 -16.03
CA TYR A 295 2.60 -9.08 -15.26
C TYR A 295 1.63 -8.18 -16.02
N LEU A 296 1.68 -8.15 -17.36
CA LEU A 296 0.77 -7.30 -18.15
C LEU A 296 -0.70 -7.62 -17.88
N PHE A 297 -1.02 -8.87 -17.54
CA PHE A 297 -2.34 -9.28 -17.13
C PHE A 297 -2.95 -8.36 -16.04
N PHE A 298 -2.15 -7.94 -15.06
CA PHE A 298 -2.63 -7.08 -13.97
C PHE A 298 -3.10 -5.70 -14.47
N LEU A 299 -2.56 -5.20 -15.58
CA LEU A 299 -2.97 -3.93 -16.18
C LEU A 299 -4.41 -3.97 -16.71
N GLY A 300 -4.93 -5.15 -17.06
CA GLY A 300 -6.28 -5.35 -17.58
C GLY A 300 -7.34 -5.71 -16.54
N THR A 301 -6.96 -5.80 -15.26
CA THR A 301 -7.89 -6.17 -14.18
C THR A 301 -8.78 -5.00 -13.77
N ASP A 302 -9.93 -5.29 -13.18
CA ASP A 302 -10.92 -4.28 -12.75
C ASP A 302 -11.23 -4.47 -11.27
N VAL A 303 -11.34 -3.36 -10.54
CA VAL A 303 -11.85 -3.35 -9.17
C VAL A 303 -12.50 -2.01 -8.88
N ARG A 304 -13.67 -2.04 -8.25
CA ARG A 304 -14.47 -0.85 -7.95
C ARG A 304 -14.89 -0.88 -6.49
N LEU A 305 -14.13 -0.20 -5.66
CA LEU A 305 -14.29 -0.20 -4.20
C LEU A 305 -14.56 1.20 -3.65
N ARG A 306 -15.30 1.29 -2.55
CA ARG A 306 -15.59 2.53 -1.82
C ARG A 306 -15.20 2.44 -0.36
N GLY A 307 -14.45 3.44 0.11
CA GLY A 307 -13.97 3.55 1.50
C GLY A 307 -14.95 4.26 2.42
N ALA A 308 -16.08 3.63 2.76
CA ALA A 308 -17.08 4.23 3.65
C ALA A 308 -16.65 4.17 5.12
N ARG A 309 -15.98 3.09 5.55
CA ARG A 309 -15.50 2.93 6.93
C ARG A 309 -14.43 3.96 7.30
N ALA A 310 -13.50 4.25 6.40
CA ALA A 310 -12.45 5.25 6.64
C ALA A 310 -13.06 6.65 6.86
N ARG A 311 -14.06 7.03 6.04
CA ARG A 311 -14.78 8.30 6.19
C ARG A 311 -15.57 8.37 7.51
N ARG A 312 -16.22 7.27 7.93
CA ARG A 312 -16.86 7.18 9.25
C ARG A 312 -15.87 7.30 10.42
N LEU A 313 -14.62 6.87 10.23
CA LEU A 313 -13.55 7.05 11.21
C LEU A 313 -13.11 8.53 11.32
N GLY A 314 -13.47 9.36 10.33
CA GLY A 314 -13.10 10.77 10.24
C GLY A 314 -11.96 11.06 9.27
N TRP A 315 -11.64 10.13 8.37
CA TRP A 315 -10.70 10.39 7.28
C TRP A 315 -11.34 11.31 6.24
N VAL A 316 -10.64 12.41 5.93
CA VAL A 316 -11.08 13.43 4.98
C VAL A 316 -9.97 13.62 3.95
N PRO A 317 -9.93 12.79 2.89
CA PRO A 317 -8.95 12.95 1.82
C PRO A 317 -9.18 14.27 1.09
N VAL A 318 -8.10 14.99 0.79
CA VAL A 318 -8.18 16.33 0.19
C VAL A 318 -7.82 16.36 -1.28
N HIS A 319 -7.11 15.35 -1.78
CA HIS A 319 -6.72 15.24 -3.18
C HIS A 319 -7.78 14.48 -3.96
N ASN A 320 -8.26 15.02 -5.07
CA ASN A 320 -9.35 14.44 -5.85
C ASN A 320 -8.83 13.51 -6.96
N ILE A 321 -9.72 12.97 -7.77
CA ILE A 321 -9.32 12.06 -8.86
C ILE A 321 -8.80 12.81 -10.08
N GLU A 322 -9.10 14.10 -10.24
CA GLU A 322 -8.58 14.93 -11.32
C GLU A 322 -7.05 15.10 -11.21
N GLU A 323 -6.53 15.18 -9.99
CA GLU A 323 -5.09 15.22 -9.69
C GLU A 323 -4.35 13.92 -10.06
N PHE A 324 -5.06 12.80 -10.18
CA PHE A 324 -4.47 11.53 -10.59
C PHE A 324 -3.80 11.63 -11.96
N HIS A 325 -4.40 12.35 -12.91
CA HIS A 325 -3.84 12.48 -14.26
C HIS A 325 -2.48 13.17 -14.25
N GLU A 326 -2.33 14.25 -13.48
CA GLU A 326 -1.04 14.89 -13.28
C GLU A 326 -0.07 13.98 -12.54
N GLY A 327 -0.57 13.21 -11.56
CA GLY A 327 0.20 12.19 -10.86
C GLY A 327 0.83 11.18 -11.80
N VAL A 328 0.05 10.64 -12.75
CA VAL A 328 0.55 9.69 -13.77
C VAL A 328 1.62 10.32 -14.66
N GLN A 329 1.46 11.58 -15.04
CA GLN A 329 2.50 12.28 -15.82
C GLN A 329 3.79 12.44 -15.00
N LYS A 330 3.67 12.84 -13.73
CA LYS A 330 4.80 12.97 -12.80
C LYS A 330 5.50 11.63 -12.55
N ASP A 331 4.74 10.53 -12.45
CA ASP A 331 5.28 9.18 -12.36
C ASP A 331 6.06 8.81 -13.62
N ALA A 332 5.54 9.13 -14.81
CA ALA A 332 6.24 8.87 -16.07
C ALA A 332 7.57 9.65 -16.18
N GLU A 333 7.56 10.94 -15.83
CA GLU A 333 8.78 11.76 -15.76
C GLU A 333 9.80 11.18 -14.76
N ALA A 334 9.35 10.77 -13.57
CA ALA A 334 10.22 10.21 -12.55
C ALA A 334 10.82 8.86 -12.96
N VAL A 335 10.02 7.98 -13.58
CA VAL A 335 10.51 6.69 -14.10
C VAL A 335 11.55 6.92 -15.20
N LEU A 336 11.31 7.87 -16.11
CA LEU A 336 12.27 8.22 -17.17
C LEU A 336 13.59 8.75 -16.62
N ALA A 337 13.52 9.64 -15.61
CA ALA A 337 14.71 10.21 -14.97
C ALA A 337 15.58 9.16 -14.25
N ASP A 338 14.97 8.05 -13.80
CA ASP A 338 15.66 6.94 -13.15
C ASP A 338 16.27 5.92 -14.16
N LYS A 339 16.01 6.07 -15.47
CA LYS A 339 16.64 5.23 -16.50
C LYS A 339 18.01 5.79 -16.89
N PRO A 340 19.01 4.91 -17.11
CA PRO A 340 20.36 5.30 -17.53
C PRO A 340 20.42 5.83 -18.97
#